data_AF-A0A7H8RC88-F1
#
_entry.id   AF-A0A7H8RC88-F1
#
_cell.length_a   1.000
_cell.length_b   1.000
_cell.length_c   1.000
_cell.angle_alpha   90.00
_cell.angle_beta   90.00
_cell.angle_gamma   90.00
#
_symmetry.space_group_name_H-M   'P 1'
#
loop_
_entity.id
_entity.type
_entity.pdbx_description
1 polymer ?
#
loop_
_entity_poly.entity_id
_entity_poly.type
_entity_poly.pdbx_seq_one_letter_code
_entity_poly.pdbx_strand_id
1 'polypeptide(L)'
;MDFQRPLSYAPTPYSYTPNPALSSSINLDEVSPRSLISDPTNPGKEVKLASSSTERDLYESLAEIYSIIITLDGLEKAYIRDAIPEAEYTETCARLLKQYKSTLGDDTVAREFVDLETFKRTWDLECPRATERLRIGLPATVEQAPHGAHTPSSGAPTNAPVGGASGSLILTATENFITFLDALKLNMVSKDALHPLLSEVIQSVNKVTDRDFESRGKIIQWLIALNQMRATEELSDDQARELPVHARSPGLHFSVVVVPSLTMITADNDEPLHVLDLPQLYTKPSAKDILDTLDLLAVQPKSFGSAARDVVKPAIQPTDVAKYLTSIISSPLAWLESDELRETIWDATAVRLSERAGRTAMPALSRVFEIPTSSNEEFTLTLHEPSLTSDNLGMKTWVSSYLLSHRLHSIFDSVPNLVHPVLNNDKSVKKTSPIRALELGSGTGLVGLSFAILRGPLASIHLTDLPAIVPNLAHNVTLNSELLEQTSAEVTTGVLDWSVTPESTPTRDEQYNVILAADPLYSPDHPKLLVQTIEIWLSRDLDARVVVELPLRDAYLPQVKELRQRMQDVGLVIVEEGNESGYDDWEGANGDSVEVHCWWSVWGWSERL
;
A
#
# COMPACT_ATOMS: atom_id res chain seq x y z
N MET A 1 -10.75 12.68 -21.92
CA MET A 1 -11.45 11.62 -21.15
C MET A 1 -10.37 11.01 -20.30
N ASP A 2 -10.17 11.63 -19.15
CA ASP A 2 -9.01 11.39 -18.29
C ASP A 2 -9.21 10.06 -17.58
N PHE A 3 -8.42 9.06 -17.96
CA PHE A 3 -8.29 7.82 -17.21
C PHE A 3 -7.32 8.10 -16.06
N GLN A 4 -7.84 8.58 -14.93
CA GLN A 4 -7.14 8.50 -13.66
C GLN A 4 -6.90 7.01 -13.36
N ARG A 5 -5.63 6.59 -13.27
CA ARG A 5 -5.28 5.28 -12.70
C ARG A 5 -5.87 5.23 -11.28
N PRO A 6 -6.52 4.13 -10.88
CA PRO A 6 -6.92 3.97 -9.49
C PRO A 6 -5.68 4.06 -8.61
N LEU A 7 -5.70 4.96 -7.64
CA LEU A 7 -4.70 5.05 -6.58
C LEU A 7 -4.58 3.66 -5.92
N SER A 8 -3.36 3.30 -5.52
CA SER A 8 -2.99 2.05 -4.84
C SER A 8 -3.56 1.96 -3.41
N TYR A 9 -4.86 2.21 -3.26
CA TYR A 9 -5.56 2.07 -1.99
C TYR A 9 -6.05 0.64 -1.88
N ALA A 10 -5.37 -0.14 -1.02
CA ALA A 10 -5.56 -1.58 -0.81
C ALA A 10 -5.29 -2.46 -2.05
N PRO A 11 -4.77 -3.68 -1.87
CA PRO A 11 -4.79 -4.66 -2.96
C PRO A 11 -6.25 -4.84 -3.37
N THR A 12 -6.59 -4.55 -4.64
CA THR A 12 -7.82 -5.04 -5.24
C THR A 12 -7.81 -6.56 -5.05
N PRO A 13 -8.74 -7.15 -4.28
CA PRO A 13 -8.77 -8.60 -4.16
C PRO A 13 -9.09 -9.13 -5.55
N TYR A 14 -8.09 -9.71 -6.21
CA TYR A 14 -8.35 -10.59 -7.34
C TYR A 14 -9.27 -11.66 -6.79
N SER A 15 -10.51 -11.69 -7.26
CA SER A 15 -11.53 -12.66 -6.91
C SER A 15 -11.11 -14.04 -7.42
N TYR A 16 -10.17 -14.66 -6.72
CA TYR A 16 -9.77 -16.04 -6.95
C TYR A 16 -9.24 -16.61 -5.64
N THR A 17 -10.13 -17.17 -4.83
CA THR A 17 -9.77 -18.24 -3.89
C THR A 17 -9.54 -19.50 -4.72
N PRO A 18 -8.29 -19.99 -4.88
CA PRO A 18 -8.05 -21.22 -5.61
C PRO A 18 -8.73 -22.37 -4.87
N ASN A 19 -9.52 -23.17 -5.57
CA ASN A 19 -9.94 -24.46 -5.05
C ASN A 19 -8.73 -25.42 -5.18
N PRO A 20 -8.11 -25.88 -4.08
CA PRO A 20 -6.92 -26.74 -4.13
C PRO A 20 -7.20 -28.13 -4.73
N ALA A 21 -8.47 -28.46 -5.02
CA ALA A 21 -8.87 -29.73 -5.59
C ALA A 21 -8.82 -29.82 -7.13
N LEU A 22 -8.50 -28.73 -7.85
CA LEU A 22 -8.42 -28.73 -9.31
C LEU A 22 -7.02 -28.31 -9.77
N SER A 23 -6.13 -29.29 -9.95
CA SER A 23 -4.93 -29.10 -10.76
C SER A 23 -5.34 -28.75 -12.19
N SER A 24 -4.76 -27.69 -12.77
CA SER A 24 -5.00 -27.27 -14.15
C SER A 24 -4.67 -28.39 -15.14
N SER A 25 -5.70 -29.06 -15.69
CA SER A 25 -5.56 -30.02 -16.78
C SER A 25 -5.98 -29.36 -18.09
N ILE A 26 -5.12 -29.46 -19.11
CA ILE A 26 -5.40 -29.03 -20.48
C ILE A 26 -5.55 -30.29 -21.32
N ASN A 27 -6.70 -30.44 -21.98
CA ASN A 27 -6.96 -31.50 -22.95
C ASN A 27 -6.55 -31.00 -24.34
N LEU A 28 -5.59 -31.67 -24.99
CA LEU A 28 -5.00 -31.22 -26.26
C LEU A 28 -5.72 -31.73 -27.52
N ASP A 29 -6.88 -32.37 -27.38
CA ASP A 29 -7.57 -33.01 -28.51
C ASP A 29 -8.32 -32.04 -29.45
N GLU A 30 -8.38 -30.72 -29.16
CA GLU A 30 -9.18 -29.79 -29.98
C GLU A 30 -8.42 -28.88 -30.97
N VAL A 31 -7.10 -29.03 -31.18
CA VAL A 31 -6.39 -28.13 -32.12
C VAL A 31 -5.41 -28.84 -33.07
N SER A 32 -5.92 -29.59 -34.06
CA SER A 32 -5.43 -29.54 -35.47
C SER A 32 -6.02 -30.64 -36.38
N PRO A 33 -6.58 -30.33 -37.57
CA PRO A 33 -7.06 -31.32 -38.54
C PRO A 33 -5.96 -31.90 -39.46
N ARG A 34 -4.73 -32.09 -38.96
CA ARG A 34 -3.60 -32.65 -39.74
C ARG A 34 -2.64 -33.50 -38.90
N SER A 35 -3.13 -34.61 -38.36
CA SER A 35 -2.29 -35.79 -38.13
C SER A 35 -3.17 -37.03 -37.98
N LEU A 36 -3.49 -37.66 -39.11
CA LEU A 36 -3.99 -39.02 -39.12
C LEU A 36 -2.78 -39.94 -38.89
N ILE A 37 -2.56 -40.35 -37.64
CA ILE A 37 -2.12 -41.68 -37.17
C ILE A 37 -2.17 -41.58 -35.64
N SER A 38 -3.31 -41.90 -35.05
CA SER A 38 -3.40 -42.22 -33.62
C SER A 38 -3.10 -43.71 -33.45
N ASP A 39 -2.05 -44.03 -32.70
CA ASP A 39 -1.73 -45.39 -32.25
C ASP A 39 -2.96 -45.98 -31.50
N PRO A 40 -3.52 -47.12 -31.92
CA PRO A 40 -4.73 -47.68 -31.32
C PRO A 40 -4.53 -48.25 -29.91
N THR A 41 -3.33 -48.18 -29.34
CA THR A 41 -3.03 -48.79 -28.04
C THR A 41 -3.05 -47.83 -26.84
N ASN A 42 -3.21 -46.51 -27.02
CA ASN A 42 -3.17 -45.59 -25.88
C ASN A 42 -3.88 -44.22 -26.10
N PRO A 43 -5.19 -44.10 -25.83
CA PRO A 43 -5.89 -42.82 -25.86
C PRO A 43 -5.75 -42.10 -24.51
N GLY A 44 -5.22 -40.87 -24.51
CA GLY A 44 -5.29 -39.98 -23.34
C GLY A 44 -4.13 -40.07 -22.34
N LYS A 45 -2.88 -40.14 -22.78
CA LYS A 45 -1.75 -39.97 -21.85
C LYS A 45 -1.62 -38.49 -21.48
N GLU A 46 -2.02 -38.16 -20.26
CA GLU A 46 -1.83 -36.84 -19.65
C GLU A 46 -0.35 -36.41 -19.75
N VAL A 47 -0.11 -35.26 -20.37
CA VAL A 47 1.22 -34.65 -20.45
C VAL A 47 1.42 -33.81 -19.19
N LYS A 48 2.37 -34.21 -18.34
CA LYS A 48 2.76 -33.39 -17.19
C LYS A 48 3.63 -32.23 -17.69
N LEU A 49 3.22 -30.99 -17.39
CA LEU A 49 3.95 -29.77 -17.75
C LEU A 49 5.29 -29.63 -17.01
N ALA A 50 5.39 -30.20 -15.81
CA ALA A 50 6.64 -30.27 -15.04
C ALA A 50 6.68 -31.59 -14.24
N SER A 51 7.88 -32.12 -14.03
CA SER A 51 8.13 -33.34 -13.28
C SER A 51 8.42 -33.10 -11.78
N SER A 52 8.77 -31.86 -11.40
CA SER A 52 9.02 -31.43 -10.02
C SER A 52 8.54 -30.00 -9.74
N SER A 53 8.45 -29.59 -8.47
CA SER A 53 8.16 -28.20 -8.10
C SER A 53 9.27 -27.26 -8.53
N THR A 54 10.53 -27.64 -8.32
CA THR A 54 11.70 -26.84 -8.73
C THR A 54 11.73 -26.58 -10.23
N GLU A 55 11.35 -27.57 -11.05
CA GLU A 55 11.24 -27.38 -12.50
C GLU A 55 10.11 -26.41 -12.86
N ARG A 56 8.98 -26.45 -12.14
CA ARG A 56 7.87 -25.51 -12.36
C ARG A 56 8.29 -24.08 -12.05
N ASP A 57 8.92 -23.86 -10.90
CA ASP A 57 9.35 -22.54 -10.43
C ASP A 57 10.41 -21.93 -11.37
N LEU A 58 11.29 -22.77 -11.91
CA LEU A 58 12.25 -22.40 -12.95
C LEU A 58 11.54 -21.93 -14.24
N TYR A 59 10.58 -22.71 -14.76
CA TYR A 59 9.84 -22.31 -15.97
C TYR A 59 8.96 -21.09 -15.75
N GLU A 60 8.41 -20.89 -14.56
CA GLU A 60 7.67 -19.68 -14.19
C GLU A 60 8.59 -18.44 -14.21
N SER A 61 9.81 -18.57 -13.69
CA SER A 61 10.83 -17.51 -13.73
C SER A 61 11.28 -17.20 -15.17
N LEU A 62 11.47 -18.22 -16.01
CA LEU A 62 11.80 -18.02 -17.43
C LEU A 62 10.62 -17.40 -18.21
N ALA A 63 9.38 -17.75 -17.86
CA ALA A 63 8.19 -17.16 -18.44
C ALA A 63 8.03 -15.69 -18.04
N GLU A 64 8.39 -15.32 -16.81
CA GLU A 64 8.45 -13.93 -16.36
C GLU A 64 9.46 -13.13 -17.20
N ILE A 65 10.67 -13.67 -17.41
CA ILE A 65 11.69 -13.04 -18.26
C ILE A 65 11.16 -12.85 -19.69
N TYR A 66 10.53 -13.87 -20.27
CA TYR A 66 9.90 -13.81 -21.59
C TYR A 66 8.85 -12.70 -21.66
N SER A 67 7.96 -12.63 -20.66
CA SER A 67 6.91 -11.62 -20.55
C SER A 67 7.48 -10.20 -20.45
N ILE A 68 8.54 -10.02 -19.66
CA ILE A 68 9.22 -8.72 -19.51
C ILE A 68 9.80 -8.27 -20.85
N ILE A 69 10.47 -9.15 -21.61
CA ILE A 69 11.07 -8.81 -22.91
C ILE A 69 10.00 -8.31 -23.88
N ILE A 70 8.86 -9.02 -24.00
CA ILE A 70 7.76 -8.62 -24.89
C ILE A 70 7.13 -7.30 -24.43
N THR A 71 6.86 -7.20 -23.13
CA THR A 71 6.21 -6.02 -22.56
C THR A 71 7.07 -4.78 -22.74
N LEU A 72 8.39 -4.92 -22.55
CA LEU A 72 9.35 -3.83 -22.73
C LEU A 72 9.42 -3.38 -24.20
N ASP A 73 9.36 -4.30 -25.18
CA ASP A 73 9.34 -3.91 -26.60
C ASP A 73 8.07 -3.13 -26.96
N GLY A 74 6.93 -3.57 -26.41
CA GLY A 74 5.65 -2.88 -26.52
C GLY A 74 5.69 -1.48 -25.88
N LEU A 75 6.28 -1.36 -24.70
CA LEU A 75 6.45 -0.10 -23.98
C LEU A 75 7.33 0.89 -24.75
N GLU A 76 8.49 0.44 -25.26
CA GLU A 76 9.35 1.26 -26.12
C GLU A 76 8.61 1.75 -27.36
N LYS A 77 7.84 0.87 -28.00
CA LYS A 77 7.04 1.21 -29.17
C LYS A 77 5.92 2.20 -28.86
N ALA A 78 5.29 2.10 -27.69
CA ALA A 78 4.25 3.03 -27.25
C ALA A 78 4.83 4.42 -26.99
N TYR A 79 6.00 4.50 -26.35
CA TYR A 79 6.69 5.75 -26.07
C TYR A 79 7.16 6.46 -27.34
N ILE A 80 7.78 5.72 -28.28
CA ILE A 80 8.16 6.26 -29.60
C ILE A 80 6.95 6.82 -30.38
N ARG A 81 5.74 6.31 -30.11
CA ARG A 81 4.50 6.74 -30.75
C ARG A 81 3.73 7.80 -29.96
N ASP A 82 4.31 8.33 -28.89
CA ASP A 82 3.69 9.31 -28.01
C ASP A 82 2.33 8.84 -27.44
N ALA A 83 2.18 7.51 -27.26
CA ALA A 83 0.97 6.89 -26.73
C ALA A 83 1.00 6.76 -25.20
N ILE A 84 2.15 7.02 -24.58
CA ILE A 84 2.37 6.98 -23.13
C ILE A 84 3.20 8.20 -22.71
N PRO A 85 2.82 8.93 -21.64
CA PRO A 85 3.59 10.05 -21.12
C PRO A 85 5.00 9.65 -20.66
N GLU A 86 5.95 10.59 -20.76
CA GLU A 86 7.37 10.40 -20.42
C GLU A 86 7.60 9.86 -19.00
N ALA A 87 6.90 10.41 -18.01
CA ALA A 87 7.01 10.00 -16.61
C ALA A 87 6.56 8.55 -16.41
N GLU A 88 5.42 8.17 -17.00
CA GLU A 88 4.84 6.83 -16.89
C GLU A 88 5.71 5.77 -17.61
N TYR A 89 6.28 6.14 -18.76
CA TYR A 89 7.27 5.33 -19.46
C TYR A 89 8.51 5.10 -18.60
N THR A 90 9.08 6.16 -18.02
CA THR A 90 10.32 6.10 -17.24
C THR A 90 10.16 5.17 -16.03
N GLU A 91 9.07 5.33 -15.28
CA GLU A 91 8.76 4.51 -14.11
C GLU A 91 8.54 3.03 -14.50
N THR A 92 7.72 2.79 -15.53
CA THR A 92 7.39 1.42 -15.98
C THR A 92 8.62 0.71 -16.53
N CYS A 93 9.45 1.40 -17.32
CA CYS A 93 10.69 0.86 -17.86
C CYS A 93 11.68 0.52 -16.74
N ALA A 94 11.87 1.41 -15.76
CA ALA A 94 12.74 1.17 -14.62
C ALA A 94 12.31 -0.06 -13.80
N ARG A 95 11.00 -0.23 -13.57
CA ARG A 95 10.44 -1.39 -12.87
C ARG A 95 10.68 -2.69 -13.62
N LEU A 96 10.41 -2.73 -14.92
CA LEU A 96 10.64 -3.92 -15.76
C LEU A 96 12.13 -4.31 -15.81
N LEU A 97 13.02 -3.32 -15.93
CA LEU A 97 14.47 -3.55 -15.90
C LEU A 97 14.93 -4.09 -14.54
N LYS A 98 14.36 -3.60 -13.43
CA LYS A 98 14.67 -4.10 -12.09
C LYS A 98 14.20 -5.54 -11.90
N GLN A 99 12.97 -5.87 -12.33
CA GLN A 99 12.43 -7.23 -12.28
C GLN A 99 13.30 -8.19 -13.09
N TYR A 100 13.63 -7.84 -14.34
CA TYR A 100 14.51 -8.64 -15.19
C TYR A 100 15.86 -8.96 -14.52
N LYS A 101 16.50 -7.94 -13.92
CA LYS A 101 17.78 -8.13 -13.21
C LYS A 101 17.62 -8.99 -11.95
N SER A 102 16.51 -8.83 -11.22
CA SER A 102 16.22 -9.59 -10.00
C SER A 102 15.99 -11.07 -10.30
N THR A 103 15.21 -11.39 -11.34
CA THR A 103 14.92 -12.77 -11.74
C THR A 103 16.18 -13.49 -12.23
N LEU A 104 17.10 -12.77 -12.89
CA LEU A 104 18.43 -13.29 -13.25
C LEU A 104 19.43 -13.38 -12.09
N GLY A 105 19.04 -12.97 -10.88
CA GLY A 105 19.85 -13.14 -9.68
C GLY A 105 19.88 -14.59 -9.17
N ASP A 106 18.94 -15.44 -9.59
CA ASP A 106 18.94 -16.88 -9.28
C ASP A 106 19.91 -17.62 -10.21
N ASP A 107 20.90 -18.32 -9.64
CA ASP A 107 21.93 -19.06 -10.37
C ASP A 107 21.38 -20.17 -11.28
N THR A 108 20.23 -20.75 -10.94
CA THR A 108 19.55 -21.78 -11.74
C THR A 108 18.89 -21.15 -12.95
N VAL A 109 18.19 -20.03 -12.74
CA VAL A 109 17.55 -19.27 -13.82
C VAL A 109 18.59 -18.67 -14.76
N ALA A 110 19.65 -18.07 -14.22
CA ALA A 110 20.74 -17.48 -15.01
C ALA A 110 21.43 -18.52 -15.90
N ARG A 111 21.58 -19.75 -15.40
CA ARG A 111 22.19 -20.86 -16.16
C ARG A 111 21.34 -21.32 -17.33
N GLU A 112 20.02 -21.42 -17.15
CA GLU A 112 19.09 -21.80 -18.22
C GLU A 112 18.81 -20.64 -19.18
N PHE A 113 18.84 -19.40 -18.68
CA PHE A 113 18.73 -18.20 -19.51
C PHE A 113 19.93 -18.02 -20.45
N VAL A 114 21.14 -18.38 -19.98
CA VAL A 114 22.43 -18.26 -20.69
C VAL A 114 22.80 -16.81 -21.00
N ASP A 115 22.19 -16.24 -22.04
CA ASP A 115 22.35 -14.85 -22.47
C ASP A 115 21.13 -14.42 -23.30
N LEU A 116 20.94 -13.11 -23.44
CA LEU A 116 19.76 -12.54 -24.10
C LEU A 116 19.58 -13.01 -25.55
N GLU A 117 20.65 -13.15 -26.32
CA GLU A 117 20.54 -13.56 -27.73
C GLU A 117 20.26 -15.07 -27.86
N THR A 118 20.85 -15.88 -26.99
CA THR A 118 20.56 -17.31 -26.90
C THR A 118 19.11 -17.53 -26.46
N PHE A 119 18.64 -16.84 -25.43
CA PHE A 119 17.25 -16.94 -24.96
C PHE A 119 16.25 -16.53 -26.05
N LYS A 120 16.50 -15.41 -26.75
CA LYS A 120 15.64 -14.96 -27.85
C LYS A 120 15.58 -15.97 -28.99
N ARG A 121 16.70 -16.59 -29.35
CA ARG A 121 16.74 -17.62 -30.40
C ARG A 121 16.00 -18.88 -29.98
N THR A 122 16.12 -19.29 -28.71
CA THR A 122 15.42 -20.48 -28.18
C THR A 122 13.90 -20.32 -28.23
N TRP A 123 13.40 -19.11 -27.97
CA TRP A 123 11.96 -18.83 -27.87
C TRP A 123 11.37 -18.01 -29.04
N ASP A 124 12.13 -17.87 -30.14
CA ASP A 124 11.72 -17.14 -31.36
C ASP A 124 11.22 -15.70 -31.09
N LEU A 125 11.98 -14.95 -30.29
CA LEU A 125 11.62 -13.58 -29.88
C LEU A 125 12.22 -12.50 -30.79
N GLU A 126 11.34 -11.80 -31.51
CA GLU A 126 11.66 -10.64 -32.35
C GLU A 126 11.35 -9.31 -31.61
N CYS A 127 12.21 -8.95 -30.65
CA CYS A 127 12.04 -7.77 -29.80
C CYS A 127 13.25 -6.81 -29.86
N PRO A 128 13.47 -6.10 -30.98
CA PRO A 128 14.68 -5.30 -31.18
C PRO A 128 14.81 -4.08 -30.25
N ARG A 129 13.70 -3.47 -29.80
CA ARG A 129 13.72 -2.30 -28.90
C ARG A 129 13.99 -2.73 -27.47
N ALA A 130 13.32 -3.80 -27.02
CA ALA A 130 13.62 -4.41 -25.73
C ALA A 130 15.07 -4.88 -25.65
N THR A 131 15.61 -5.45 -26.74
CA THR A 131 17.00 -5.92 -26.78
C THR A 131 17.97 -4.77 -26.49
N GLU A 132 17.79 -3.63 -27.16
CA GLU A 132 18.65 -2.48 -26.93
C GLU A 132 18.45 -1.91 -25.51
N ARG A 133 17.21 -1.84 -25.03
CA ARG A 133 16.94 -1.35 -23.68
C ARG A 133 17.53 -2.24 -22.59
N LEU A 134 17.44 -3.56 -22.72
CA LEU A 134 18.03 -4.49 -21.75
C LEU A 134 19.56 -4.42 -21.77
N ARG A 135 20.17 -4.16 -22.94
CA ARG A 135 21.61 -3.96 -23.08
C ARG A 135 22.09 -2.68 -22.38
N ILE A 136 21.32 -1.61 -22.49
CA ILE A 136 21.64 -0.30 -21.88
C ILE A 136 21.34 -0.30 -20.38
N GLY A 137 20.23 -0.92 -19.97
CA GLY A 137 19.84 -1.09 -18.57
C GLY A 137 19.29 0.18 -17.90
N LEU A 138 18.93 1.22 -18.67
CA LEU A 138 18.32 2.47 -18.22
C LEU A 138 17.21 2.95 -19.17
N PRO A 139 16.17 3.65 -18.70
CA PRO A 139 15.15 4.26 -19.57
C PRO A 139 15.71 5.23 -20.63
N ALA A 140 15.06 5.37 -21.80
CA ALA A 140 15.50 6.28 -22.89
C ALA A 140 15.55 7.72 -22.40
N THR A 141 14.66 8.09 -21.50
CA THR A 141 14.58 9.43 -20.91
C THR A 141 15.81 9.78 -20.08
N VAL A 142 16.42 8.77 -19.46
CA VAL A 142 17.68 8.90 -18.71
C VAL A 142 18.89 8.91 -19.66
N GLU A 143 18.79 8.14 -20.75
CA GLU A 143 19.83 8.02 -21.79
C GLU A 143 19.91 9.24 -22.72
N GLN A 144 18.76 9.79 -23.13
CA GLN A 144 18.57 10.80 -24.17
C GLN A 144 18.03 12.14 -23.62
N ALA A 145 18.31 12.53 -22.38
CA ALA A 145 18.02 13.90 -21.95
C ALA A 145 18.96 14.89 -22.68
N PRO A 146 18.71 15.22 -23.96
CA PRO A 146 18.55 16.62 -24.32
C PRO A 146 17.37 16.87 -25.29
N HIS A 147 16.67 17.98 -25.03
CA HIS A 147 15.65 18.69 -25.82
C HIS A 147 14.18 18.45 -25.42
N GLY A 148 13.61 19.44 -24.70
CA GLY A 148 12.20 19.78 -24.92
C GLY A 148 11.30 20.05 -23.72
N ALA A 149 11.75 20.67 -22.62
CA ALA A 149 10.81 21.26 -21.64
C ALA A 149 10.84 22.79 -21.73
N HIS A 150 9.91 23.34 -22.52
CA HIS A 150 9.54 24.75 -22.47
C HIS A 150 9.07 25.10 -21.05
N THR A 151 9.83 25.90 -20.32
CA THR A 151 9.34 26.64 -19.17
C THR A 151 8.46 27.79 -19.67
N PRO A 152 7.16 27.87 -19.33
CA PRO A 152 6.37 29.05 -19.63
C PRO A 152 6.88 30.20 -18.75
N SER A 153 7.45 31.22 -19.39
CA SER A 153 7.77 32.48 -18.73
C SER A 153 6.47 33.23 -18.41
N SER A 154 6.03 33.19 -17.16
CA SER A 154 5.13 34.19 -16.60
C SER A 154 5.85 34.89 -15.45
N GLY A 155 6.27 36.13 -15.73
CA GLY A 155 7.02 36.95 -14.80
C GLY A 155 6.17 37.53 -13.68
N ALA A 156 6.76 37.56 -12.48
CA ALA A 156 6.61 38.60 -11.49
C ALA A 156 7.87 38.60 -10.60
N PRO A 157 8.45 39.76 -10.24
CA PRO A 157 9.67 39.80 -9.44
C PRO A 157 9.30 39.71 -7.96
N THR A 158 9.70 38.63 -7.29
CA THR A 158 9.75 38.60 -5.84
C THR A 158 11.19 38.32 -5.41
N ASN A 159 11.77 39.29 -4.69
CA ASN A 159 13.04 39.14 -4.01
C ASN A 159 12.89 38.08 -2.92
N ALA A 160 13.36 36.86 -3.19
CA ALA A 160 13.64 35.83 -2.19
C ALA A 160 15.06 35.30 -2.45
N PRO A 161 15.83 34.94 -1.41
CA PRO A 161 17.21 34.52 -1.59
C PRO A 161 17.26 33.18 -2.31
N VAL A 162 17.87 33.17 -3.49
CA VAL A 162 18.18 31.96 -4.26
C VAL A 162 19.43 31.32 -3.65
N GLY A 163 19.26 30.25 -2.89
CA GLY A 163 20.37 29.49 -2.34
C GLY A 163 19.90 28.31 -1.48
N GLY A 164 19.54 27.19 -2.10
CA GLY A 164 19.21 25.97 -1.36
C GLY A 164 19.13 24.72 -2.24
N ALA A 165 18.25 24.73 -3.25
CA ALA A 165 17.98 23.54 -4.07
C ALA A 165 19.15 23.12 -4.98
N SER A 166 19.79 24.06 -5.69
CA SER A 166 20.93 23.72 -6.55
C SER A 166 22.19 23.32 -5.78
N GLY A 167 22.38 23.84 -4.55
CA GLY A 167 23.55 23.52 -3.73
C GLY A 167 23.51 22.08 -3.21
N SER A 168 22.34 21.62 -2.75
CA SER A 168 22.14 20.24 -2.30
C SER A 168 22.34 19.23 -3.44
N LEU A 169 21.76 19.48 -4.62
CA LEU A 169 21.94 18.61 -5.79
C LEU A 169 23.41 18.54 -6.25
N ILE A 170 24.11 19.68 -6.25
CA ILE A 170 25.55 19.76 -6.54
C ILE A 170 26.36 18.95 -5.53
N LEU A 171 26.03 19.04 -4.24
CA LEU A 171 26.72 18.31 -3.18
C LEU A 171 26.53 16.79 -3.34
N THR A 172 25.31 16.32 -3.55
CA THR A 172 25.00 14.90 -3.77
C THR A 172 25.70 14.34 -5.01
N ALA A 173 25.71 15.09 -6.12
CA ALA A 173 26.43 14.65 -7.32
C ALA A 173 27.95 14.61 -7.10
N THR A 174 28.49 15.55 -6.33
CA THR A 174 29.91 15.57 -5.96
C THR A 174 30.26 14.40 -5.05
N GLU A 175 29.43 14.09 -4.06
CA GLU A 175 29.59 12.97 -3.14
C GLU A 175 29.58 11.63 -3.88
N ASN A 176 28.56 11.37 -4.71
CA ASN A 176 28.47 10.13 -5.49
C ASN A 176 29.69 9.96 -6.43
N PHE A 177 30.19 11.07 -7.00
CA PHE A 177 31.36 11.05 -7.85
C PHE A 177 32.66 10.76 -7.08
N ILE A 178 32.81 11.31 -5.86
CA ILE A 178 33.94 11.02 -4.98
C ILE A 178 33.91 9.54 -4.57
N THR A 179 32.76 9.04 -4.14
CA THR A 179 32.57 7.63 -3.73
C THR A 179 32.95 6.67 -4.87
N PHE A 180 32.53 6.96 -6.10
CA PHE A 180 32.93 6.18 -7.27
C PHE A 180 34.44 6.22 -7.54
N LEU A 181 35.07 7.40 -7.47
CA LEU A 181 36.52 7.53 -7.67
C LEU A 181 37.33 6.85 -6.56
N ASP A 182 36.84 6.85 -5.33
CA ASP A 182 37.50 6.21 -4.20
C ASP A 182 37.39 4.68 -4.26
N ALA A 183 36.25 4.14 -4.71
CA ALA A 183 36.12 2.70 -4.99
C ALA A 183 37.18 2.21 -6.00
N LEU A 184 37.42 2.98 -7.07
CA LEU A 184 38.47 2.68 -8.06
C LEU A 184 39.89 2.78 -7.46
N LYS A 185 40.16 3.75 -6.58
CA LYS A 185 41.45 3.85 -5.87
C LYS A 185 41.67 2.71 -4.89
N LEU A 186 40.60 2.17 -4.31
CA LEU A 186 40.60 1.01 -3.42
C LEU A 186 40.64 -0.32 -4.20
N ASN A 187 40.84 -0.28 -5.52
CA ASN A 187 40.91 -1.44 -6.40
C ASN A 187 39.63 -2.29 -6.41
N MET A 188 38.46 -1.65 -6.18
CA MET A 188 37.16 -2.29 -6.33
C MET A 188 36.78 -2.27 -7.81
N VAL A 189 37.16 -3.31 -8.55
CA VAL A 189 37.04 -3.37 -10.02
C VAL A 189 36.00 -4.38 -10.54
N SER A 190 35.26 -5.01 -9.64
CA SER A 190 34.19 -5.95 -9.96
C SER A 190 32.89 -5.23 -10.38
N LYS A 191 32.10 -5.88 -11.23
CA LYS A 191 30.81 -5.33 -11.71
C LYS A 191 29.86 -4.98 -10.57
N ASP A 192 29.69 -5.87 -9.60
CA ASP A 192 28.80 -5.68 -8.44
C ASP A 192 29.17 -4.46 -7.59
N ALA A 193 30.46 -4.14 -7.49
CA ALA A 193 30.95 -2.95 -6.79
C ALA A 193 30.81 -1.66 -7.63
N LEU A 194 31.16 -1.70 -8.91
CA LEU A 194 31.22 -0.51 -9.75
C LEU A 194 29.88 -0.09 -10.37
N HIS A 195 29.02 -1.05 -10.72
CA HIS A 195 27.77 -0.76 -11.42
C HIS A 195 26.81 0.11 -10.60
N PRO A 196 26.57 -0.13 -9.30
CA PRO A 196 25.71 0.74 -8.48
C PRO A 196 26.25 2.16 -8.41
N LEU A 197 27.56 2.31 -8.15
CA LEU A 197 28.22 3.61 -8.02
C LEU A 197 28.16 4.42 -9.32
N LEU A 198 28.42 3.79 -10.47
CA LEU A 198 28.35 4.46 -11.77
C LEU A 198 26.90 4.85 -12.14
N SER A 199 25.92 4.05 -11.73
CA SER A 199 24.49 4.33 -11.93
C SER A 199 24.03 5.54 -11.09
N GLU A 200 24.50 5.67 -9.86
CA GLU A 200 24.21 6.81 -8.99
C GLU A 200 24.88 8.09 -9.47
N VAL A 201 26.09 8.00 -10.03
CA VAL A 201 26.78 9.11 -10.68
C VAL A 201 25.98 9.65 -11.86
N ILE A 202 25.52 8.79 -12.79
CA ILE A 202 24.77 9.29 -13.95
C ILE A 202 23.41 9.90 -13.55
N GLN A 203 22.72 9.32 -12.58
CA GLN A 203 21.44 9.85 -12.08
C GLN A 203 21.60 11.19 -11.36
N SER A 204 22.62 11.32 -10.51
CA SER A 204 22.88 12.57 -9.78
C SER A 204 23.36 13.69 -10.71
N VAL A 205 24.19 13.37 -11.71
CA VAL A 205 24.66 14.36 -12.70
C VAL A 205 23.52 14.85 -13.60
N ASN A 206 22.62 13.96 -14.04
CA ASN A 206 21.43 14.34 -14.81
C ASN A 206 20.48 15.26 -14.03
N LYS A 207 20.49 15.22 -12.69
CA LYS A 207 19.69 16.14 -11.84
C LYS A 207 20.33 17.52 -11.65
N VAL A 208 21.64 17.64 -11.89
CA VAL A 208 22.42 18.88 -11.68
C VAL A 208 22.58 19.69 -12.97
N THR A 209 22.64 19.03 -14.12
CA THR A 209 22.83 19.70 -15.40
C THR A 209 22.12 19.00 -16.55
N ASP A 210 21.31 19.75 -17.30
CA ASP A 210 20.68 19.33 -18.55
C ASP A 210 21.60 19.54 -19.78
N ARG A 211 22.82 20.05 -19.57
CA ARG A 211 23.79 20.28 -20.65
C ARG A 211 24.59 19.03 -20.94
N ASP A 212 24.65 18.65 -22.21
CA ASP A 212 25.57 17.61 -22.68
C ASP A 212 27.02 18.01 -22.41
N PHE A 213 27.78 17.09 -21.81
CA PHE A 213 29.20 17.25 -21.54
C PHE A 213 29.95 16.01 -22.04
N GLU A 214 31.20 16.21 -22.47
CA GLU A 214 31.99 15.22 -23.20
C GLU A 214 32.17 13.87 -22.46
N SER A 215 32.19 13.86 -21.13
CA SER A 215 32.31 12.62 -20.34
C SER A 215 30.99 11.87 -20.11
N ARG A 216 29.82 12.46 -20.43
CA ARG A 216 28.52 11.79 -20.27
C ARG A 216 28.39 10.54 -21.14
N GLY A 217 28.73 10.67 -22.43
CA GLY A 217 28.71 9.56 -23.37
C GLY A 217 29.67 8.44 -22.97
N LYS A 218 30.82 8.79 -22.38
CA LYS A 218 31.80 7.82 -21.87
C LYS A 218 31.31 7.09 -20.61
N ILE A 219 30.61 7.78 -19.71
CA ILE A 219 29.99 7.17 -18.52
C ILE A 219 28.90 6.16 -18.93
N ILE A 220 28.06 6.52 -19.90
CA ILE A 220 27.04 5.61 -20.46
C ILE A 220 27.70 4.41 -21.14
N GLN A 221 28.77 4.62 -21.91
CA GLN A 221 29.53 3.53 -22.54
C GLN A 221 30.11 2.55 -21.50
N TRP A 222 30.65 3.04 -20.39
CA TRP A 222 31.13 2.19 -19.29
C TRP A 222 29.99 1.47 -18.57
N LEU A 223 28.83 2.10 -18.40
CA LEU A 223 27.66 1.44 -17.82
C LEU A 223 27.15 0.29 -18.71
N ILE A 224 27.16 0.49 -20.04
CA ILE A 224 26.85 -0.58 -21.02
C ILE A 224 27.87 -1.71 -20.90
N ALA A 225 29.16 -1.39 -20.83
CA ALA A 225 30.21 -2.40 -20.67
C ALA A 225 30.02 -3.22 -19.38
N LEU A 226 29.76 -2.55 -18.24
CA LEU A 226 29.48 -3.22 -16.97
C LEU A 226 28.19 -4.06 -17.03
N ASN A 227 27.14 -3.60 -17.71
CA ASN A 227 25.91 -4.38 -17.88
C ASN A 227 26.14 -5.68 -18.65
N GLN A 228 27.09 -5.72 -19.59
CA GLN A 228 27.43 -6.90 -20.39
C GLN A 228 28.35 -7.91 -19.69
N MET A 229 28.96 -7.54 -18.56
CA MET A 229 29.82 -8.43 -17.76
C MET A 229 29.01 -9.34 -16.82
N ARG A 230 29.57 -10.46 -16.37
CA ARG A 230 28.96 -11.27 -15.28
C ARG A 230 29.14 -10.58 -13.92
N ALA A 231 28.29 -10.88 -12.94
CA ALA A 231 28.28 -10.19 -11.63
C ALA A 231 29.64 -10.23 -10.91
N THR A 232 30.38 -11.34 -11.05
CA THR A 232 31.70 -11.57 -10.44
C THR A 232 32.88 -11.25 -11.36
N GLU A 233 32.61 -10.69 -12.55
CA GLU A 233 33.65 -10.37 -13.52
C GLU A 233 34.29 -9.02 -13.20
N GLU A 234 35.61 -8.98 -13.26
CA GLU A 234 36.43 -7.80 -12.96
C GLU A 234 36.87 -7.10 -14.26
N LEU A 235 37.00 -5.78 -14.21
CA LEU A 235 37.64 -5.02 -15.29
C LEU A 235 39.11 -5.40 -15.41
N SER A 236 39.66 -5.40 -16.63
CA SER A 236 41.10 -5.59 -16.82
C SER A 236 41.91 -4.41 -16.24
N ASP A 237 43.19 -4.63 -15.92
CA ASP A 237 44.09 -3.59 -15.39
C ASP A 237 44.14 -2.33 -16.28
N ASP A 238 44.01 -2.50 -17.59
CA ASP A 238 43.97 -1.39 -18.55
C ASP A 238 42.61 -0.67 -18.48
N GLN A 239 41.50 -1.40 -18.40
CA GLN A 239 40.16 -0.83 -18.27
C GLN A 239 39.97 -0.08 -16.94
N ALA A 240 40.48 -0.63 -15.83
CA ALA A 240 40.43 -0.01 -14.51
C ALA A 240 41.23 1.30 -14.43
N ARG A 241 42.26 1.46 -15.28
CA ARG A 241 43.03 2.72 -15.41
C ARG A 241 42.36 3.73 -16.33
N GLU A 242 41.68 3.28 -17.38
CA GLU A 242 40.99 4.16 -18.35
C GLU A 242 39.69 4.75 -17.82
N LEU A 243 38.91 3.96 -17.08
CA LEU A 243 37.59 4.35 -16.56
C LEU A 243 37.60 5.63 -15.69
N PRO A 244 38.52 5.84 -14.72
CA PRO A 244 38.59 7.10 -13.97
C PRO A 244 39.06 8.30 -14.82
N VAL A 245 39.81 8.07 -15.89
CA VAL A 245 40.22 9.13 -16.84
C VAL A 245 39.04 9.55 -17.71
N HIS A 246 38.26 8.59 -18.18
CA HIS A 246 37.05 8.84 -18.98
C HIS A 246 35.91 9.49 -18.18
N ALA A 247 35.83 9.24 -16.87
CA ALA A 247 34.88 9.87 -15.97
C ALA A 247 35.22 11.33 -15.64
N ARG A 248 36.49 11.74 -15.75
CA ARG A 248 36.95 13.13 -15.49
C ARG A 248 36.86 13.98 -16.75
N SER A 249 36.04 15.04 -16.75
CA SER A 249 36.02 16.07 -17.81
C SER A 249 36.51 17.43 -17.28
N PRO A 250 37.28 18.20 -18.07
CA PRO A 250 37.67 19.57 -17.74
C PRO A 250 36.50 20.57 -17.63
N GLY A 251 35.27 20.18 -18.01
CA GLY A 251 34.05 20.98 -17.84
C GLY A 251 33.38 20.88 -16.47
N LEU A 252 33.71 19.85 -15.67
CA LEU A 252 33.27 19.69 -14.27
C LEU A 252 34.33 20.28 -13.31
N HIS A 253 34.65 21.56 -13.45
CA HIS A 253 35.44 22.26 -12.45
C HIS A 253 34.52 22.68 -11.28
N PHE A 254 34.10 21.72 -10.46
CA PHE A 254 33.59 22.03 -9.12
C PHE A 254 34.78 22.53 -8.31
N SER A 255 34.98 23.85 -8.27
CA SER A 255 36.00 24.48 -7.43
C SER A 255 35.70 24.14 -5.98
N VAL A 256 36.46 23.19 -5.44
CA VAL A 256 36.55 22.86 -4.02
C VAL A 256 37.04 24.11 -3.29
N VAL A 257 36.13 24.93 -2.80
CA VAL A 257 36.45 26.01 -1.85
C VAL A 257 36.39 25.38 -0.46
N VAL A 258 37.57 25.07 0.06
CA VAL A 258 37.80 24.82 1.49
C VAL A 258 37.48 26.13 2.23
N VAL A 259 36.42 26.15 3.02
CA VAL A 259 36.15 27.24 3.97
C VAL A 259 36.47 26.75 5.38
N PRO A 260 37.44 27.33 6.10
CA PRO A 260 37.66 27.05 7.52
C PRO A 260 36.93 28.08 8.38
N SER A 261 36.18 27.63 9.38
CA SER A 261 36.15 28.19 10.75
C SER A 261 34.93 27.69 11.52
N LEU A 262 35.20 27.04 12.65
CA LEU A 262 34.27 26.90 13.75
C LEU A 262 33.94 28.28 14.33
N THR A 263 32.66 28.59 14.46
CA THR A 263 32.15 29.48 15.51
C THR A 263 30.92 28.85 16.13
N MET A 264 30.98 28.64 17.45
CA MET A 264 29.84 28.26 18.27
C MET A 264 28.68 29.22 18.05
N ILE A 265 27.51 28.67 17.72
CA ILE A 265 26.22 29.35 17.84
C ILE A 265 25.36 28.48 18.75
N THR A 266 24.75 29.15 19.72
CA THR A 266 23.88 28.65 20.78
C THR A 266 22.65 27.92 20.24
N ALA A 267 22.21 26.90 20.97
CA ALA A 267 21.05 26.07 20.68
C ALA A 267 19.77 26.89 20.43
N ASP A 268 19.23 26.77 19.22
CA ASP A 268 17.82 26.99 18.90
C ASP A 268 17.14 25.63 18.78
N ASN A 269 16.00 25.48 19.45
CA ASN A 269 15.42 24.20 19.86
C ASN A 269 14.35 23.67 18.87
N ASP A 270 14.50 23.94 17.57
CA ASP A 270 13.50 23.63 16.54
C ASP A 270 14.11 23.04 15.23
N GLU A 271 15.33 22.50 15.27
CA GLU A 271 15.87 21.74 14.13
C GLU A 271 15.43 20.26 14.17
N PRO A 272 15.02 19.66 13.02
CA PRO A 272 14.67 18.25 12.95
C PRO A 272 15.89 17.38 13.32
N LEU A 273 15.72 16.44 14.27
CA LEU A 273 16.80 15.51 14.63
C LEU A 273 17.29 14.78 13.37
N HIS A 274 18.59 14.82 13.12
CA HIS A 274 19.19 14.04 12.06
C HIS A 274 19.52 12.62 12.59
N VAL A 275 19.52 11.63 11.70
CA VAL A 275 19.96 10.25 12.06
C VAL A 275 21.39 10.20 12.59
N LEU A 276 22.20 11.21 12.27
CA LEU A 276 23.58 11.35 12.75
C LEU A 276 23.63 11.81 14.23
N ASP A 277 22.53 12.37 14.75
CA ASP A 277 22.39 12.74 16.15
C ASP A 277 21.99 11.55 17.04
N LEU A 278 21.63 10.42 16.42
CA LEU A 278 21.33 9.16 17.11
C LEU A 278 22.63 8.40 17.49
N PRO A 279 22.59 7.50 18.49
CA PRO A 279 23.75 6.71 18.90
C PRO A 279 24.37 5.89 17.76
N GLN A 280 25.59 6.23 17.36
CA GLN A 280 26.26 5.56 16.25
C GLN A 280 26.93 4.26 16.68
N LEU A 281 26.74 3.15 15.95
CA LEU A 281 27.26 1.84 16.38
C LEU A 281 28.79 1.79 16.56
N TYR A 282 29.54 2.59 15.81
CA TYR A 282 31.00 2.68 15.96
C TYR A 282 31.44 3.26 17.31
N THR A 283 30.57 3.99 18.02
CA THR A 283 30.85 4.50 19.37
C THR A 283 30.55 3.48 20.47
N LYS A 284 30.07 2.27 20.12
CA LYS A 284 29.69 1.21 21.06
C LYS A 284 28.70 1.70 22.14
N PRO A 285 27.53 2.24 21.74
CA PRO A 285 26.54 2.77 22.69
C PRO A 285 25.99 1.69 23.63
N SER A 286 25.46 2.09 24.78
CA SER A 286 24.90 1.12 25.73
C SER A 286 23.61 0.50 25.17
N ALA A 287 23.25 -0.70 25.64
CA ALA A 287 21.99 -1.34 25.25
C ALA A 287 20.77 -0.45 25.54
N LYS A 288 20.82 0.30 26.65
CA LYS A 288 19.78 1.26 27.02
C LYS A 288 19.65 2.38 25.99
N ASP A 289 20.76 2.98 25.57
CA ASP A 289 20.72 4.09 24.61
C ASP A 289 20.15 3.64 23.25
N ILE A 290 20.45 2.40 22.85
CA ILE A 290 19.90 1.81 21.62
C ILE A 290 18.39 1.59 21.77
N LEU A 291 17.93 1.01 22.88
CA LEU A 291 16.51 0.76 23.14
C LEU A 291 15.70 2.07 23.25
N ASP A 292 16.21 3.06 23.99
CA ASP A 292 15.59 4.38 24.10
C ASP A 292 15.48 5.06 22.71
N THR A 293 16.49 4.86 21.85
CA THR A 293 16.44 5.32 20.44
C THR A 293 15.41 4.56 19.62
N LEU A 294 15.30 3.24 19.77
CA LEU A 294 14.29 2.44 19.07
C LEU A 294 12.87 2.80 19.51
N ASP A 295 12.66 3.20 20.76
CA ASP A 295 11.38 3.71 21.26
C ASP A 295 11.09 5.13 20.76
N LEU A 296 12.11 5.97 20.61
CA LEU A 296 11.99 7.26 19.95
C LEU A 296 11.53 7.08 18.49
N LEU A 297 12.09 6.08 17.80
CA LEU A 297 11.79 5.73 16.41
C LEU A 297 10.50 4.90 16.24
N ALA A 298 9.73 4.61 17.29
CA ALA A 298 8.45 3.90 17.14
C ALA A 298 7.46 4.71 16.31
N VAL A 299 6.94 4.12 15.22
CA VAL A 299 5.82 4.72 14.47
C VAL A 299 4.56 4.58 15.31
N GLN A 300 3.93 5.69 15.68
CA GLN A 300 2.61 5.64 16.30
C GLN A 300 1.56 5.36 15.21
N PRO A 301 0.55 4.51 15.47
CA PRO A 301 -0.57 4.37 14.56
C PRO A 301 -1.21 5.74 14.35
N LYS A 302 -1.40 6.16 13.08
CA LYS A 302 -2.09 7.42 12.79
C LYS A 302 -3.53 7.32 13.33
N SER A 303 -3.94 8.27 14.16
CA SER A 303 -5.34 8.44 14.53
C SER A 303 -6.08 9.06 13.35
N PHE A 304 -7.26 8.54 13.00
CA PHE A 304 -8.06 9.00 11.86
C PHE A 304 -8.64 10.44 12.02
N GLY A 305 -8.39 11.10 13.16
CA GLY A 305 -8.97 12.40 13.52
C GLY A 305 -8.09 13.61 13.16
N SER A 306 -8.74 14.72 12.78
CA SER A 306 -8.10 16.02 12.47
C SER A 306 -7.42 16.70 13.67
N ALA A 307 -7.59 16.16 14.88
CA ALA A 307 -7.08 16.71 16.13
C ALA A 307 -6.13 15.73 16.85
N ALA A 308 -5.39 14.90 16.10
CA ALA A 308 -4.26 14.20 16.69
C ALA A 308 -3.36 15.24 17.37
N ARG A 309 -3.37 15.26 18.71
CA ARG A 309 -2.27 15.84 19.47
C ARG A 309 -1.11 14.89 19.25
N ASP A 310 -0.49 14.99 18.09
CA ASP A 310 0.77 14.37 17.83
C ASP A 310 1.69 14.89 18.93
N VAL A 311 2.11 13.99 19.83
CA VAL A 311 3.24 14.26 20.69
C VAL A 311 4.34 14.66 19.73
N VAL A 312 4.73 15.94 19.77
CA VAL A 312 5.76 16.52 18.91
C VAL A 312 7.07 15.79 19.21
N LYS A 313 7.26 14.65 18.54
CA LYS A 313 8.53 13.97 18.45
C LYS A 313 9.26 14.59 17.25
N PRO A 314 10.55 14.87 17.38
CA PRO A 314 11.30 15.56 16.33
C PRO A 314 11.24 14.74 15.04
N ALA A 315 10.90 15.40 13.94
CA ALA A 315 10.71 14.78 12.64
C ALA A 315 12.08 14.35 12.05
N ILE A 316 12.40 13.07 12.14
CA ILE A 316 13.60 12.50 11.51
C ILE A 316 13.24 12.09 10.08
N GLN A 317 14.08 12.42 9.09
CA GLN A 317 13.82 12.06 7.69
C GLN A 317 13.64 10.53 7.51
N PRO A 318 12.50 10.06 6.95
CA PRO A 318 12.16 8.63 6.91
C PRO A 318 13.18 7.74 6.20
N THR A 319 13.84 8.28 5.16
CA THR A 319 14.80 7.54 4.32
C THR A 319 16.08 7.18 5.07
N ASP A 320 16.52 8.02 6.00
CA ASP A 320 17.75 7.78 6.76
C ASP A 320 17.49 6.87 7.96
N VAL A 321 16.27 6.89 8.52
CA VAL A 321 15.87 6.01 9.62
C VAL A 321 15.93 4.54 9.19
N ALA A 322 15.45 4.21 7.99
CA ALA A 322 15.52 2.84 7.47
C ALA A 322 16.96 2.33 7.39
N LYS A 323 17.88 3.14 6.85
CA LYS A 323 19.31 2.80 6.77
C LYS A 323 19.92 2.58 8.16
N TYR A 324 19.58 3.45 9.11
CA TYR A 324 20.04 3.34 10.49
C TYR A 324 19.56 2.06 11.17
N LEU A 325 18.27 1.73 11.06
CA LEU A 325 17.72 0.49 11.59
C LEU A 325 18.34 -0.75 10.92
N THR A 326 18.56 -0.72 9.60
CA THR A 326 19.29 -1.79 8.89
C THR A 326 20.72 -1.96 9.41
N SER A 327 21.39 -0.87 9.81
CA SER A 327 22.72 -0.95 10.41
C SER A 327 22.71 -1.63 11.79
N ILE A 328 21.66 -1.41 12.60
CA ILE A 328 21.51 -2.05 13.92
C ILE A 328 21.26 -3.54 13.75
N ILE A 329 20.33 -3.93 12.87
CA ILE A 329 19.96 -5.35 12.70
C ILE A 329 21.05 -6.19 12.03
N SER A 330 21.92 -5.56 11.22
CA SER A 330 23.07 -6.23 10.60
C SER A 330 24.31 -6.27 11.49
N SER A 331 24.33 -5.52 12.59
CA SER A 331 25.45 -5.51 13.53
C SER A 331 25.40 -6.71 14.47
N PRO A 332 26.54 -7.38 14.72
CA PRO A 332 26.62 -8.45 15.71
C PRO A 332 26.49 -7.93 17.15
N LEU A 333 26.46 -6.61 17.36
CA LEU A 333 26.39 -5.95 18.68
C LEU A 333 27.42 -6.51 19.69
N ALA A 334 28.60 -6.89 19.20
CA ALA A 334 29.59 -7.69 19.93
C ALA A 334 30.20 -7.01 21.17
N TRP A 335 29.95 -5.71 21.38
CA TRP A 335 30.37 -4.98 22.59
C TRP A 335 29.37 -5.10 23.74
N LEU A 336 28.15 -5.59 23.49
CA LEU A 336 27.16 -5.89 24.52
C LEU A 336 27.46 -7.27 25.10
N GLU A 337 27.34 -7.45 26.41
CA GLU A 337 27.80 -8.66 27.09
C GLU A 337 26.78 -9.81 27.11
N SER A 338 25.47 -9.51 27.00
CA SER A 338 24.39 -10.49 27.10
C SER A 338 23.75 -10.76 25.74
N ASP A 339 23.60 -12.05 25.41
CA ASP A 339 22.91 -12.50 24.20
C ASP A 339 21.43 -12.11 24.26
N GLU A 340 20.79 -12.18 25.43
CA GLU A 340 19.40 -11.79 25.64
C GLU A 340 19.15 -10.29 25.35
N LEU A 341 20.10 -9.43 25.70
CA LEU A 341 20.02 -8.00 25.37
C LEU A 341 20.18 -7.75 23.87
N ARG A 342 21.01 -8.54 23.17
CA ARG A 342 21.18 -8.42 21.72
C ARG A 342 19.89 -8.84 21.00
N GLU A 343 19.30 -9.97 21.40
CA GLU A 343 18.00 -10.43 20.87
C GLU A 343 16.90 -9.38 21.07
N THR A 344 16.80 -8.81 22.27
CA THR A 344 15.81 -7.75 22.56
C THR A 344 15.97 -6.54 21.64
N ILE A 345 17.21 -6.13 21.37
CA ILE A 345 17.52 -5.01 20.46
C ILE A 345 17.19 -5.37 19.01
N TRP A 346 17.54 -6.58 18.56
CA TRP A 346 17.24 -7.04 17.20
C TRP A 346 15.74 -7.15 16.96
N ASP A 347 15.00 -7.71 17.92
CA ASP A 347 13.53 -7.79 17.87
C ASP A 347 12.90 -6.39 17.78
N ALA A 348 13.29 -5.48 18.68
CA ALA A 348 12.79 -4.10 18.65
C ALA A 348 13.15 -3.39 17.33
N THR A 349 14.36 -3.60 16.80
CA THR A 349 14.79 -3.03 15.51
C THR A 349 13.99 -3.60 14.34
N ALA A 350 13.74 -4.91 14.33
CA ALA A 350 12.93 -5.58 13.31
C ALA A 350 11.49 -5.04 13.30
N VAL A 351 10.91 -4.80 14.47
CA VAL A 351 9.60 -4.14 14.62
C VAL A 351 9.62 -2.73 14.03
N ARG A 352 10.64 -1.91 14.33
CA ARG A 352 10.75 -0.54 13.79
C ARG A 352 10.94 -0.50 12.27
N LEU A 353 11.58 -1.51 11.69
CA LEU A 353 11.73 -1.69 10.24
C LEU A 353 10.40 -2.10 9.59
N SER A 354 9.70 -3.05 10.20
CA SER A 354 8.43 -3.58 9.67
C SER A 354 7.31 -2.54 9.73
N GLU A 355 7.27 -1.70 10.77
CA GLU A 355 6.42 -0.49 10.87
C GLU A 355 6.54 0.44 9.66
N ARG A 356 7.71 0.47 9.01
CA ARG A 356 8.04 1.39 7.90
C ARG A 356 8.02 0.72 6.53
N ALA A 357 7.76 -0.59 6.47
CA ALA A 357 7.70 -1.35 5.23
C ALA A 357 6.29 -1.37 4.59
N GLY A 358 5.38 -0.53 5.08
CA GLY A 358 3.97 -0.44 4.65
C GLY A 358 3.03 -1.33 5.46
N ARG A 359 1.71 -1.10 5.37
CA ARG A 359 0.73 -1.78 6.25
C ARG A 359 0.77 -3.31 6.13
N THR A 360 1.04 -3.86 4.95
CA THR A 360 1.15 -5.32 4.72
C THR A 360 2.31 -5.99 5.45
N ALA A 361 3.35 -5.22 5.82
CA ALA A 361 4.48 -5.69 6.59
C ALA A 361 4.38 -5.34 8.09
N MET A 362 3.42 -4.49 8.49
CA MET A 362 3.22 -4.15 9.90
C MET A 362 2.71 -5.35 10.70
N PRO A 363 3.22 -5.56 11.93
CA PRO A 363 2.69 -6.57 12.83
C PRO A 363 1.25 -6.28 13.23
N ALA A 364 0.63 -7.25 13.92
CA ALA A 364 -0.65 -7.05 14.58
C ALA A 364 -0.55 -5.85 15.53
N LEU A 365 -1.60 -5.05 15.58
CA LEU A 365 -1.57 -3.76 16.25
C LEU A 365 -2.91 -3.53 16.95
N SER A 366 -2.88 -2.87 18.10
CA SER A 366 -4.08 -2.43 18.80
C SER A 366 -4.19 -0.92 18.69
N ARG A 367 -5.32 -0.43 18.20
CA ARG A 367 -5.60 1.00 18.00
C ARG A 367 -6.61 1.49 19.01
N VAL A 368 -6.44 2.74 19.43
CA VAL A 368 -7.42 3.45 20.24
C VAL A 368 -8.14 4.45 19.36
N PHE A 369 -9.47 4.38 19.36
CA PHE A 369 -10.35 5.27 18.61
C PHE A 369 -11.11 6.16 19.59
N GLU A 370 -10.96 7.47 19.45
CA GLU A 370 -11.73 8.47 20.18
C GLU A 370 -13.05 8.71 19.46
N ILE A 371 -14.18 8.50 20.12
CA ILE A 371 -15.52 8.64 19.54
C ILE A 371 -16.29 9.73 20.30
N PRO A 372 -16.84 10.74 19.61
CA PRO A 372 -17.61 11.81 20.22
C PRO A 372 -18.97 11.32 20.73
N THR A 373 -19.45 11.97 21.79
CA THR A 373 -20.78 11.79 22.38
C THR A 373 -21.65 13.03 22.16
N SER A 374 -22.95 12.92 22.42
CA SER A 374 -23.88 14.05 22.33
C SER A 374 -23.63 15.16 23.36
N SER A 375 -22.89 14.89 24.44
CA SER A 375 -22.45 15.89 25.43
C SER A 375 -21.16 16.62 25.02
N ASN A 376 -20.63 16.35 23.83
CA ASN A 376 -19.35 16.88 23.35
C ASN A 376 -18.15 16.41 24.22
N GLU A 377 -18.33 15.31 24.94
CA GLU A 377 -17.26 14.48 25.54
C GLU A 377 -16.90 13.34 24.57
N GLU A 378 -15.77 12.68 24.78
CA GLU A 378 -15.32 11.55 23.94
C GLU A 378 -15.10 10.30 24.82
N PHE A 379 -15.34 9.12 24.25
CA PHE A 379 -14.93 7.85 24.82
C PHE A 379 -13.94 7.15 23.90
N THR A 380 -13.15 6.22 24.46
CA THR A 380 -12.12 5.51 23.71
C THR A 380 -12.48 4.04 23.53
N LEU A 381 -12.41 3.55 22.30
CA LEU A 381 -12.50 2.13 21.96
C LEU A 381 -11.13 1.59 21.58
N THR A 382 -10.76 0.43 22.13
CA THR A 382 -9.52 -0.25 21.75
C THR A 382 -9.85 -1.44 20.84
N LEU A 383 -9.34 -1.46 19.62
CA LEU A 383 -9.55 -2.56 18.68
C LEU A 383 -8.22 -3.18 18.26
N HIS A 384 -8.19 -4.50 18.24
CA HIS A 384 -7.11 -5.30 17.70
C HIS A 384 -7.30 -5.53 16.20
N GLU A 385 -6.25 -5.19 15.45
CA GLU A 385 -6.09 -5.46 14.03
C GLU A 385 -4.91 -6.41 13.82
N PRO A 386 -5.12 -7.66 13.37
CA PRO A 386 -4.02 -8.54 13.03
C PRO A 386 -3.19 -8.02 11.85
N SER A 387 -2.04 -8.65 11.61
CA SER A 387 -1.20 -8.33 10.45
C SER A 387 -1.99 -8.48 9.14
N LEU A 388 -1.83 -7.51 8.24
CA LEU A 388 -2.56 -7.46 6.99
C LEU A 388 -1.95 -8.44 5.96
N THR A 389 -2.45 -9.67 5.94
CA THR A 389 -2.16 -10.67 4.91
C THR A 389 -3.28 -10.69 3.86
N SER A 390 -3.08 -11.36 2.71
CA SER A 390 -4.09 -11.50 1.65
C SER A 390 -5.46 -11.98 2.15
N ASP A 391 -5.46 -12.77 3.23
CA ASP A 391 -6.63 -13.48 3.73
C ASP A 391 -7.36 -12.71 4.86
N ASN A 392 -6.79 -11.60 5.35
CA ASN A 392 -7.26 -10.88 6.55
C ASN A 392 -7.75 -9.44 6.26
N LEU A 393 -8.12 -9.12 5.01
CA LEU A 393 -8.56 -7.77 4.64
C LEU A 393 -9.75 -7.24 5.47
N GLY A 394 -10.67 -8.14 5.87
CA GLY A 394 -11.81 -7.81 6.72
C GLY A 394 -11.47 -7.56 8.19
N MET A 395 -10.20 -7.69 8.59
CA MET A 395 -9.76 -7.45 9.97
C MET A 395 -9.03 -6.10 10.16
N LYS A 396 -9.01 -5.24 9.13
CA LYS A 396 -8.54 -3.84 9.21
C LYS A 396 -9.74 -2.91 9.46
N THR A 397 -9.54 -1.88 10.28
CA THR A 397 -10.49 -0.79 10.41
C THR A 397 -10.32 0.19 9.25
N TRP A 398 -11.42 0.51 8.56
CA TRP A 398 -11.42 1.40 7.40
C TRP A 398 -11.93 2.80 7.77
N VAL A 399 -11.46 3.83 7.07
CA VAL A 399 -11.83 5.24 7.35
C VAL A 399 -13.34 5.50 7.38
N SER A 400 -14.12 4.85 6.52
CA SER A 400 -15.59 4.90 6.52
C SER A 400 -16.22 4.40 7.81
N SER A 401 -15.65 3.35 8.43
CA SER A 401 -16.13 2.86 9.73
C SER A 401 -15.85 3.89 10.85
N TYR A 402 -14.73 4.60 10.77
CA TYR A 402 -14.38 5.66 11.73
C TYR A 402 -15.30 6.88 11.60
N LEU A 403 -15.48 7.37 10.37
CA LEU A 403 -16.36 8.49 10.05
C LEU A 403 -17.82 8.18 10.44
N LEU A 404 -18.30 6.98 10.13
CA LEU A 404 -19.65 6.57 10.53
C LEU A 404 -19.78 6.56 12.06
N SER A 405 -18.78 6.01 12.76
CA SER A 405 -18.75 5.98 14.22
C SER A 405 -18.77 7.37 14.84
N HIS A 406 -18.08 8.34 14.22
CA HIS A 406 -18.12 9.75 14.62
C HIS A 406 -19.50 10.38 14.43
N ARG A 407 -20.23 9.97 13.39
CA ARG A 407 -21.56 10.51 13.07
C ARG A 407 -22.67 9.95 13.96
N LEU A 408 -22.50 8.75 14.53
CA LEU A 408 -23.55 8.04 15.28
C LEU A 408 -24.15 8.83 16.46
N HIS A 409 -23.39 9.74 17.08
CA HIS A 409 -23.85 10.52 18.22
C HIS A 409 -24.97 11.50 17.87
N SER A 410 -25.06 11.95 16.61
CA SER A 410 -26.07 12.90 16.14
C SER A 410 -27.04 12.30 15.12
N ILE A 411 -26.68 11.19 14.47
CA ILE A 411 -27.39 10.68 13.29
C ILE A 411 -28.82 10.23 13.55
N PHE A 412 -29.24 9.95 14.79
CA PHE A 412 -30.63 9.56 15.07
C PHE A 412 -31.45 10.68 15.71
N ASP A 413 -30.81 11.81 16.03
CA ASP A 413 -31.49 12.95 16.67
C ASP A 413 -32.11 13.89 15.61
N SER A 414 -31.57 13.90 14.38
CA SER A 414 -32.00 14.74 13.26
C SER A 414 -33.00 14.09 12.31
N VAL A 415 -33.17 12.77 12.34
CA VAL A 415 -33.86 12.03 11.28
C VAL A 415 -35.38 12.09 11.44
N PRO A 416 -36.11 12.68 10.48
CA PRO A 416 -37.57 12.73 10.54
C PRO A 416 -38.21 11.33 10.55
N ASN A 417 -39.35 11.20 11.22
CA ASN A 417 -40.22 10.05 11.03
C ASN A 417 -40.86 10.14 9.64
N LEU A 418 -40.59 9.18 8.76
CA LEU A 418 -41.18 9.12 7.41
C LEU A 418 -42.72 8.98 7.42
N VAL A 419 -43.31 8.63 8.57
CA VAL A 419 -44.77 8.60 8.78
C VAL A 419 -45.14 9.34 10.06
N HIS A 420 -45.98 10.38 9.93
CA HIS A 420 -46.56 11.09 11.06
C HIS A 420 -47.41 10.12 11.91
N PRO A 421 -47.31 10.13 13.26
CA PRO A 421 -48.29 9.47 14.10
C PRO A 421 -49.65 10.10 13.79
N VAL A 422 -50.57 9.34 13.20
CA VAL A 422 -51.97 9.75 13.15
C VAL A 422 -52.37 10.05 14.60
N LEU A 423 -52.79 11.30 14.83
CA LEU A 423 -53.22 11.86 16.11
C LEU A 423 -54.29 10.97 16.77
N ASN A 424 -53.86 9.94 17.49
CA ASN A 424 -54.66 9.34 18.55
C ASN A 424 -54.14 9.94 19.86
N ASN A 425 -54.98 10.81 20.42
CA ASN A 425 -54.88 11.39 21.76
C ASN A 425 -54.90 10.32 22.85
N ASP A 426 -53.90 9.44 22.90
CA ASP A 426 -53.75 8.52 24.00
C ASP A 426 -52.44 8.76 24.72
N LYS A 427 -52.57 9.38 25.89
CA LYS A 427 -51.50 9.63 26.87
C LYS A 427 -51.08 8.32 27.54
N SER A 428 -50.78 7.29 26.76
CA SER A 428 -50.03 6.14 27.24
C SER A 428 -48.58 6.38 26.85
N VAL A 429 -47.73 6.55 27.87
CA VAL A 429 -46.28 6.47 27.73
C VAL A 429 -46.00 5.08 27.17
N LYS A 430 -45.88 4.95 25.84
CA LYS A 430 -45.42 3.70 25.23
C LYS A 430 -44.06 3.44 25.83
N LYS A 431 -43.94 2.36 26.60
CA LYS A 431 -42.65 1.74 26.92
C LYS A 431 -41.97 1.53 25.57
N THR A 432 -41.02 2.39 25.22
CA THR A 432 -40.19 2.22 24.04
C THR A 432 -39.36 0.97 24.32
N SER A 433 -39.64 -0.12 23.62
CA SER A 433 -38.77 -1.28 23.62
C SER A 433 -37.36 -0.84 23.20
N PRO A 434 -36.30 -1.43 23.79
CA PRO A 434 -34.94 -1.11 23.39
C PRO A 434 -34.76 -1.38 21.89
N ILE A 435 -34.01 -0.50 21.22
CA ILE A 435 -33.70 -0.60 19.80
C ILE A 435 -32.87 -1.86 19.56
N ARG A 436 -33.25 -2.68 18.59
CA ARG A 436 -32.43 -3.81 18.17
C ARG A 436 -31.70 -3.45 16.89
N ALA A 437 -30.37 -3.51 16.93
CA ALA A 437 -29.51 -3.18 15.82
C ALA A 437 -28.75 -4.41 15.29
N LEU A 438 -28.44 -4.39 14.01
CA LEU A 438 -27.60 -5.37 13.32
C LEU A 438 -26.52 -4.62 12.55
N GLU A 439 -25.26 -5.00 12.71
CA GLU A 439 -24.19 -4.53 11.83
C GLU A 439 -23.82 -5.62 10.84
N LEU A 440 -23.87 -5.30 9.55
CA LEU A 440 -23.52 -6.18 8.45
C LEU A 440 -22.08 -5.89 8.00
N GLY A 441 -21.21 -6.90 8.05
CA GLY A 441 -19.80 -6.73 7.65
C GLY A 441 -19.05 -5.88 8.67
N SER A 442 -19.12 -6.28 9.93
CA SER A 442 -18.63 -5.47 11.07
C SER A 442 -17.11 -5.30 11.09
N GLY A 443 -16.37 -6.20 10.42
CA GLY A 443 -14.91 -6.20 10.41
C GLY A 443 -14.33 -6.23 11.82
N THR A 444 -13.72 -5.12 12.23
CA THR A 444 -13.17 -4.95 13.59
C THR A 444 -14.22 -4.66 14.66
N GLY A 445 -15.44 -4.25 14.28
CA GLY A 445 -16.57 -3.94 15.15
C GLY A 445 -16.67 -2.47 15.58
N LEU A 446 -15.89 -1.56 14.98
CA LEU A 446 -15.82 -0.17 15.42
C LEU A 446 -17.19 0.52 15.44
N VAL A 447 -17.98 0.39 14.37
CA VAL A 447 -19.27 1.09 14.24
C VAL A 447 -20.26 0.57 15.26
N GLY A 448 -20.43 -0.75 15.34
CA GLY A 448 -21.43 -1.32 16.22
C GLY A 448 -21.09 -1.20 17.70
N LEU A 449 -19.80 -1.29 18.07
CA LEU A 449 -19.35 -0.98 19.43
C LEU A 449 -19.62 0.49 19.79
N SER A 450 -19.32 1.41 18.87
CA SER A 450 -19.62 2.83 19.05
C SER A 450 -21.12 3.07 19.22
N PHE A 451 -21.95 2.43 18.40
CA PHE A 451 -23.41 2.47 18.52
C PHE A 451 -23.89 1.98 19.88
N ALA A 452 -23.38 0.83 20.33
CA ALA A 452 -23.78 0.21 21.59
C ALA A 452 -23.47 1.13 22.78
N ILE A 453 -22.27 1.71 22.82
CA ILE A 453 -21.84 2.63 23.88
C ILE A 453 -22.67 3.92 23.88
N LEU A 454 -22.91 4.50 22.71
CA LEU A 454 -23.69 5.73 22.57
C LEU A 454 -25.15 5.56 22.99
N ARG A 455 -25.72 4.37 22.79
CA ARG A 455 -27.13 4.07 23.13
C ARG A 455 -27.28 3.45 24.52
N GLY A 456 -26.24 2.83 25.05
CA GLY A 456 -26.23 2.14 26.34
C GLY A 456 -27.44 1.22 26.50
N PRO A 457 -28.24 1.34 27.56
CA PRO A 457 -29.38 0.45 27.81
C PRO A 457 -30.56 0.66 26.87
N LEU A 458 -30.53 1.66 25.99
CA LEU A 458 -31.61 1.94 25.05
C LEU A 458 -31.52 1.09 23.78
N ALA A 459 -30.42 0.38 23.55
CA ALA A 459 -30.26 -0.48 22.39
C ALA A 459 -29.44 -1.73 22.68
N SER A 460 -29.69 -2.78 21.90
CA SER A 460 -28.81 -3.94 21.76
C SER A 460 -28.35 -4.05 20.31
N ILE A 461 -27.15 -4.59 20.09
CA ILE A 461 -26.60 -4.76 18.74
C ILE A 461 -26.01 -6.16 18.54
N HIS A 462 -26.29 -6.72 17.36
CA HIS A 462 -25.66 -7.94 16.87
C HIS A 462 -24.64 -7.59 15.77
N LEU A 463 -23.37 -7.88 16.00
CA LEU A 463 -22.28 -7.63 15.07
C LEU A 463 -22.04 -8.89 14.24
N THR A 464 -22.07 -8.76 12.92
CA THR A 464 -21.97 -9.91 12.02
C THR A 464 -20.92 -9.77 10.95
N ASP A 465 -20.26 -10.90 10.65
CA ASP A 465 -19.30 -11.03 9.56
C ASP A 465 -19.13 -12.50 9.14
N LEU A 466 -18.18 -12.78 8.24
CA LEU A 466 -17.82 -14.13 7.79
C LEU A 466 -17.13 -14.94 8.90
N PRO A 467 -17.15 -16.29 8.84
CA PRO A 467 -16.56 -17.17 9.86
C PRO A 467 -15.11 -16.88 10.22
N ALA A 468 -14.32 -16.41 9.25
CA ALA A 468 -12.91 -16.06 9.46
C ALA A 468 -12.73 -14.81 10.32
N ILE A 469 -13.67 -13.86 10.28
CA ILE A 469 -13.57 -12.53 10.90
C ILE A 469 -14.17 -12.50 12.30
N VAL A 470 -15.26 -13.25 12.52
CA VAL A 470 -15.99 -13.30 13.80
C VAL A 470 -15.11 -13.57 15.04
N PRO A 471 -14.08 -14.43 15.01
CA PRO A 471 -13.20 -14.62 16.18
C PRO A 471 -12.48 -13.33 16.61
N ASN A 472 -11.97 -12.54 15.66
CA ASN A 472 -11.32 -11.26 15.98
C ASN A 472 -12.34 -10.21 16.44
N LEU A 473 -13.52 -10.20 15.81
CA LEU A 473 -14.65 -9.35 16.22
C LEU A 473 -15.05 -9.61 17.69
N ALA A 474 -15.21 -10.88 18.08
CA ALA A 474 -15.52 -11.27 19.46
C ALA A 474 -14.39 -10.91 20.44
N HIS A 475 -13.13 -11.02 20.00
CA HIS A 475 -11.98 -10.55 20.77
C HIS A 475 -12.06 -9.04 21.02
N ASN A 476 -12.38 -8.25 20.00
CA ASN A 476 -12.54 -6.80 20.12
C ASN A 476 -13.71 -6.39 21.03
N VAL A 477 -14.83 -7.12 21.02
CA VAL A 477 -15.90 -6.91 21.99
C VAL A 477 -15.39 -7.15 23.42
N THR A 478 -14.61 -8.22 23.62
CA THR A 478 -14.04 -8.58 24.93
C THR A 478 -13.03 -7.53 25.42
N LEU A 479 -12.22 -6.95 24.53
CA LEU A 479 -11.26 -5.89 24.88
C LEU A 479 -11.94 -4.63 25.45
N ASN A 480 -13.22 -4.41 25.15
CA ASN A 480 -13.98 -3.23 25.59
C ASN A 480 -15.05 -3.58 26.64
N SER A 481 -14.97 -4.75 27.29
CA SER A 481 -16.01 -5.24 28.20
C SER A 481 -16.29 -4.29 29.37
N GLU A 482 -15.25 -3.68 29.94
CA GLU A 482 -15.42 -2.74 31.05
C GLU A 482 -16.26 -1.52 30.64
N LEU A 483 -16.01 -0.96 29.46
CA LEU A 483 -16.77 0.18 28.94
C LEU A 483 -18.21 -0.21 28.59
N LEU A 484 -18.41 -1.41 28.03
CA LEU A 484 -19.74 -1.95 27.75
C LEU A 484 -20.55 -2.16 29.04
N GLU A 485 -19.93 -2.67 30.11
CA GLU A 485 -20.55 -2.82 31.42
C GLU A 485 -20.91 -1.46 32.04
N GLN A 486 -19.97 -0.50 32.00
CA GLN A 486 -20.19 0.86 32.52
C GLN A 486 -21.36 1.57 31.83
N THR A 487 -21.54 1.33 30.54
CA THR A 487 -22.61 1.93 29.73
C THR A 487 -23.88 1.09 29.64
N SER A 488 -23.88 -0.11 30.27
CA SER A 488 -24.98 -1.07 30.18
C SER A 488 -25.37 -1.40 28.73
N ALA A 489 -24.37 -1.45 27.85
CA ALA A 489 -24.54 -1.73 26.43
C ALA A 489 -24.61 -3.25 26.18
N GLU A 490 -25.58 -3.69 25.37
CA GLU A 490 -25.74 -5.11 25.02
C GLU A 490 -25.19 -5.38 23.61
N VAL A 491 -24.11 -6.17 23.53
CA VAL A 491 -23.42 -6.52 22.29
C VAL A 491 -23.30 -8.03 22.16
N THR A 492 -23.62 -8.55 20.98
CA THR A 492 -23.41 -9.95 20.61
C THR A 492 -22.73 -10.04 19.26
N THR A 493 -22.03 -11.14 18.99
CA THR A 493 -21.33 -11.37 17.71
C THR A 493 -21.82 -12.67 17.06
N GLY A 494 -21.89 -12.72 15.73
CA GLY A 494 -22.35 -13.91 15.02
C GLY A 494 -21.89 -13.98 13.56
N VAL A 495 -22.02 -15.16 12.97
CA VAL A 495 -21.78 -15.35 11.53
C VAL A 495 -23.03 -14.99 10.75
N LEU A 496 -22.88 -14.13 9.73
CA LEU A 496 -23.93 -13.87 8.76
C LEU A 496 -23.32 -13.71 7.37
N ASP A 497 -23.44 -14.76 6.56
CA ASP A 497 -23.00 -14.78 5.16
C ASP A 497 -24.15 -14.34 4.25
N TRP A 498 -23.98 -13.19 3.59
CA TRP A 498 -25.01 -12.60 2.74
C TRP A 498 -25.35 -13.44 1.50
N SER A 499 -24.47 -14.36 1.11
CA SER A 499 -24.71 -15.28 -0.01
C SER A 499 -25.67 -16.42 0.36
N VAL A 500 -25.89 -16.64 1.66
CA VAL A 500 -26.75 -17.70 2.17
C VAL A 500 -28.11 -17.13 2.54
N THR A 501 -29.15 -17.59 1.85
CA THR A 501 -30.53 -17.25 2.23
C THR A 501 -30.95 -18.08 3.45
N PRO A 502 -31.52 -17.46 4.50
CA PRO A 502 -32.03 -18.19 5.66
C PRO A 502 -33.06 -19.25 5.27
N GLU A 503 -33.05 -20.41 5.95
CA GLU A 503 -34.00 -21.50 5.69
C GLU A 503 -35.47 -21.09 5.94
N SER A 504 -35.68 -20.17 6.89
CA SER A 504 -36.97 -19.58 7.21
C SER A 504 -36.86 -18.07 7.31
N THR A 505 -37.92 -17.36 6.90
CA THR A 505 -38.03 -15.92 7.12
C THR A 505 -38.02 -15.62 8.62
N PRO A 506 -37.21 -14.64 9.09
CA PRO A 506 -37.18 -14.27 10.50
C PRO A 506 -38.56 -13.76 10.93
N THR A 507 -38.96 -14.14 12.14
CA THR A 507 -40.14 -13.59 12.79
C THR A 507 -39.94 -12.11 13.11
N ARG A 508 -41.02 -11.37 13.38
CA ARG A 508 -40.94 -9.94 13.73
C ARG A 508 -40.03 -9.69 14.94
N ASP A 509 -40.03 -10.62 15.89
CA ASP A 509 -39.19 -10.56 17.10
C ASP A 509 -37.73 -10.99 16.84
N GLU A 510 -37.38 -11.41 15.63
CA GLU A 510 -36.00 -11.70 15.19
C GLU A 510 -35.44 -10.62 14.28
N GLN A 511 -36.28 -9.71 13.77
CA GLN A 511 -35.89 -8.58 12.93
C GLN A 511 -35.33 -7.40 13.75
N TYR A 512 -34.58 -6.54 13.07
CA TYR A 512 -33.87 -5.41 13.65
C TYR A 512 -34.48 -4.08 13.24
N ASN A 513 -34.51 -3.12 14.17
CA ASN A 513 -34.97 -1.76 13.90
C ASN A 513 -33.90 -0.95 13.17
N VAL A 514 -32.63 -1.23 13.43
CA VAL A 514 -31.51 -0.51 12.81
C VAL A 514 -30.57 -1.51 12.15
N ILE A 515 -30.21 -1.27 10.89
CA ILE A 515 -29.11 -1.97 10.23
C ILE A 515 -27.99 -0.97 9.93
N LEU A 516 -26.76 -1.30 10.31
CA LEU A 516 -25.56 -0.50 10.06
C LEU A 516 -24.65 -1.26 9.07
N ALA A 517 -23.98 -0.54 8.17
CA ALA A 517 -22.94 -1.10 7.32
C ALA A 517 -21.91 -0.03 6.90
N ALA A 518 -20.62 -0.31 7.05
CA ALA A 518 -19.54 0.58 6.61
C ALA A 518 -18.62 -0.13 5.60
N ASP A 519 -18.38 0.52 4.46
CA ASP A 519 -17.62 -0.03 3.32
C ASP A 519 -18.03 -1.44 2.82
N PRO A 520 -19.33 -1.80 2.71
CA PRO A 520 -19.71 -3.15 2.30
C PRO A 520 -19.48 -3.47 0.82
N LEU A 521 -19.00 -2.53 -0.03
CA LEU A 521 -19.01 -2.69 -1.50
C LEU A 521 -17.61 -2.77 -2.12
N TYR A 522 -17.12 -4.00 -2.31
CA TYR A 522 -15.85 -4.27 -2.99
C TYR A 522 -15.92 -5.40 -4.03
N SER A 523 -17.11 -5.93 -4.30
CA SER A 523 -17.39 -6.93 -5.34
C SER A 523 -18.68 -6.57 -6.12
N PRO A 524 -18.77 -6.91 -7.42
CA PRO A 524 -19.98 -6.70 -8.22
C PRO A 524 -21.26 -7.34 -7.65
N ASP A 525 -21.14 -8.42 -6.86
CA ASP A 525 -22.31 -9.11 -6.29
C ASP A 525 -22.86 -8.43 -5.02
N HIS A 526 -22.05 -7.60 -4.35
CA HIS A 526 -22.38 -7.04 -3.03
C HIS A 526 -23.64 -6.18 -3.01
N PRO A 527 -23.94 -5.31 -4.01
CA PRO A 527 -25.18 -4.55 -4.01
C PRO A 527 -26.42 -5.44 -3.91
N LYS A 528 -26.42 -6.59 -4.62
CA LYS A 528 -27.52 -7.55 -4.58
C LYS A 528 -27.60 -8.26 -3.23
N LEU A 529 -26.49 -8.82 -2.78
CA LEU A 529 -26.43 -9.61 -1.54
C LEU A 529 -26.78 -8.78 -0.30
N LEU A 530 -26.28 -7.55 -0.24
CA LEU A 530 -26.53 -6.62 0.86
C LEU A 530 -28.01 -6.24 0.94
N VAL A 531 -28.61 -5.82 -0.18
CA VAL A 531 -30.04 -5.43 -0.19
C VAL A 531 -30.95 -6.60 0.15
N GLN A 532 -30.66 -7.80 -0.36
CA GLN A 532 -31.42 -9.00 -0.03
C GLN A 532 -31.35 -9.30 1.48
N THR A 533 -30.17 -9.16 2.09
CA THR A 533 -29.99 -9.37 3.53
C THR A 533 -30.75 -8.31 4.33
N ILE A 534 -30.68 -7.05 3.92
CA ILE A 534 -31.42 -5.95 4.55
C ILE A 534 -32.93 -6.19 4.48
N GLU A 535 -33.45 -6.59 3.32
CA GLU A 535 -34.89 -6.82 3.13
C GLU A 535 -35.43 -7.93 4.06
N ILE A 536 -34.62 -8.94 4.33
CA ILE A 536 -34.96 -10.06 5.21
C ILE A 536 -34.95 -9.64 6.68
N TRP A 537 -33.89 -8.94 7.11
CA TRP A 537 -33.60 -8.72 8.54
C TRP A 537 -34.12 -7.39 9.09
N LEU A 538 -34.39 -6.40 8.25
CA LEU A 538 -34.93 -5.10 8.68
C LEU A 538 -36.41 -5.25 9.04
N SER A 539 -36.80 -4.77 10.22
CA SER A 539 -38.21 -4.74 10.62
C SER A 539 -39.00 -3.80 9.72
N ARG A 540 -40.29 -4.07 9.52
CA ARG A 540 -41.20 -3.21 8.74
C ARG A 540 -41.80 -2.07 9.59
N ASP A 541 -41.17 -1.71 10.70
CA ASP A 541 -41.64 -0.63 11.56
C ASP A 541 -41.32 0.75 10.95
N LEU A 542 -42.08 1.78 11.33
CA LEU A 542 -41.97 3.14 10.78
C LEU A 542 -40.65 3.83 11.13
N ASP A 543 -40.06 3.44 12.25
CA ASP A 543 -38.78 3.88 12.77
C ASP A 543 -37.62 2.99 12.33
N ALA A 544 -37.86 1.96 11.51
CA ALA A 544 -36.80 1.12 11.00
C ALA A 544 -35.86 1.92 10.08
N ARG A 545 -34.55 1.80 10.29
CA ARG A 545 -33.51 2.54 9.55
C ARG A 545 -32.38 1.64 9.08
N VAL A 546 -31.87 1.93 7.88
CA VAL A 546 -30.57 1.43 7.42
C VAL A 546 -29.61 2.59 7.34
N VAL A 547 -28.45 2.49 7.97
CA VAL A 547 -27.40 3.50 7.89
C VAL A 547 -26.21 2.89 7.20
N VAL A 548 -25.78 3.52 6.11
CA VAL A 548 -24.67 3.03 5.29
C VAL A 548 -23.67 4.15 5.09
N GLU A 549 -22.39 3.84 5.24
CA GLU A 549 -21.30 4.71 4.82
C GLU A 549 -20.37 4.01 3.82
N LEU A 550 -20.12 4.67 2.68
CA LEU A 550 -19.38 4.10 1.56
C LEU A 550 -18.30 5.07 1.08
N PRO A 551 -17.05 4.60 0.90
CA PRO A 551 -16.04 5.38 0.19
C PRO A 551 -16.42 5.49 -1.29
N LEU A 552 -16.32 6.70 -1.83
CA LEU A 552 -16.54 7.00 -3.24
C LEU A 552 -15.25 6.74 -4.02
N ARG A 553 -15.09 5.49 -4.48
CA ARG A 553 -13.97 5.07 -5.33
C ARG A 553 -14.45 4.89 -6.77
N ASP A 554 -13.71 5.43 -7.74
CA ASP A 554 -14.09 5.39 -9.17
C ASP A 554 -14.44 3.97 -9.67
N ALA A 555 -13.66 2.98 -9.25
CA ALA A 555 -13.87 1.57 -9.61
C ALA A 555 -15.20 0.98 -9.11
N TYR A 556 -15.76 1.52 -8.02
CA TYR A 556 -16.95 0.99 -7.34
C TYR A 556 -18.17 1.90 -7.46
N LEU A 557 -18.08 3.04 -8.16
CA LEU A 557 -19.23 3.91 -8.45
C LEU A 557 -20.40 3.18 -9.13
N PRO A 558 -20.19 2.20 -10.04
CA PRO A 558 -21.29 1.41 -10.58
C PRO A 558 -22.05 0.63 -9.50
N GLN A 559 -21.33 0.02 -8.54
CA GLN A 559 -21.91 -0.75 -7.44
C GLN A 559 -22.67 0.15 -6.47
N VAL A 560 -22.17 1.36 -6.18
CA VAL A 560 -22.90 2.36 -5.37
C VAL A 560 -24.23 2.75 -6.04
N LYS A 561 -24.22 2.97 -7.36
CA LYS A 561 -25.45 3.26 -8.13
C LYS A 561 -26.43 2.09 -8.11
N GLU A 562 -25.93 0.87 -8.29
CA GLU A 562 -26.75 -0.34 -8.22
C GLU A 562 -27.36 -0.53 -6.84
N LEU A 563 -26.59 -0.31 -5.77
CA LEU A 563 -27.09 -0.38 -4.39
C LEU A 563 -28.27 0.58 -4.20
N ARG A 564 -28.12 1.84 -4.61
CA ARG A 564 -29.19 2.86 -4.52
C ARG A 564 -30.46 2.41 -5.25
N GLN A 565 -30.32 1.88 -6.47
CA GLN A 565 -31.47 1.40 -7.25
C GLN A 565 -32.15 0.22 -6.55
N ARG A 566 -31.38 -0.77 -6.09
CA ARG A 566 -31.94 -1.96 -5.42
C ARG A 566 -32.63 -1.63 -4.10
N MET A 567 -32.08 -0.72 -3.30
CA MET A 567 -32.74 -0.22 -2.08
C MET A 567 -34.11 0.41 -2.42
N GLN A 568 -34.18 1.21 -3.48
CA GLN A 568 -35.44 1.81 -3.95
C GLN A 568 -36.44 0.75 -4.43
N ASP A 569 -35.96 -0.25 -5.18
CA ASP A 569 -36.81 -1.33 -5.72
C ASP A 569 -37.48 -2.15 -4.62
N VAL A 570 -36.82 -2.34 -3.46
CA VAL A 570 -37.42 -3.01 -2.29
C VAL A 570 -38.30 -2.09 -1.44
N GLY A 571 -38.34 -0.79 -1.76
CA GLY A 571 -39.18 0.21 -1.10
C GLY A 571 -38.49 1.05 -0.02
N LEU A 572 -37.16 1.02 0.07
CA LEU A 572 -36.39 1.93 0.93
C LEU A 572 -36.10 3.24 0.21
N VAL A 573 -36.23 4.36 0.93
CA VAL A 573 -35.91 5.70 0.43
C VAL A 573 -34.91 6.38 1.34
N ILE A 574 -34.08 7.24 0.76
CA ILE A 574 -33.12 8.07 1.51
C ILE A 574 -33.92 9.08 2.34
N VAL A 575 -33.68 9.07 3.65
CA VAL A 575 -34.21 10.05 4.62
C VAL A 575 -33.24 11.21 4.76
N GLU A 576 -31.95 10.88 4.83
CA GLU A 576 -30.87 11.84 4.99
C GLU A 576 -29.62 11.28 4.28
N GLU A 577 -28.85 12.13 3.61
CA GLU A 577 -27.57 11.75 3.03
C GLU A 577 -26.60 12.94 3.04
N GLY A 578 -25.32 12.64 2.96
CA GLY A 578 -24.28 13.66 2.85
C GLY A 578 -22.96 13.07 2.39
N ASN A 579 -21.98 13.93 2.20
CA ASN A 579 -20.61 13.54 1.89
C ASN A 579 -19.69 14.07 2.96
N GLU A 580 -18.63 13.32 3.24
CA GLU A 580 -17.56 13.71 4.15
C GLU A 580 -16.23 13.15 3.67
N SER A 581 -15.14 13.70 4.18
CA SER A 581 -13.79 13.23 3.87
C SER A 581 -13.09 12.82 5.15
N GLY A 582 -12.32 11.73 5.09
CA GLY A 582 -11.40 11.32 6.14
C GLY A 582 -10.05 10.94 5.54
N TYR A 583 -9.07 10.60 6.39
CA TYR A 583 -7.73 10.20 5.96
C TYR A 583 -7.47 8.76 6.41
N ASP A 584 -7.06 7.88 5.50
CA ASP A 584 -6.65 6.50 5.85
C ASP A 584 -5.13 6.42 6.12
N ASP A 585 -4.68 5.25 6.61
CA ASP A 585 -3.30 4.92 6.91
C ASP A 585 -2.35 4.93 5.71
N TRP A 586 -2.88 5.02 4.49
CA TRP A 586 -2.08 4.98 3.29
C TRP A 586 -1.46 6.34 3.03
N GLU A 587 -0.19 6.33 2.65
CA GLU A 587 0.53 7.50 2.22
C GLU A 587 0.52 7.55 0.69
N GLY A 588 0.27 8.73 0.14
CA GLY A 588 0.49 9.00 -1.27
C GLY A 588 1.98 8.91 -1.61
N ALA A 589 2.30 8.99 -2.91
CA ALA A 589 3.69 8.90 -3.40
C ALA A 589 4.66 9.94 -2.75
N ASN A 590 4.11 10.97 -2.11
CA ASN A 590 4.85 12.05 -1.46
C ASN A 590 4.93 11.90 0.09
N GLY A 591 4.34 10.87 0.68
CA GLY A 591 4.25 10.69 2.15
C GLY A 591 3.01 11.32 2.80
N ASP A 592 2.20 12.07 2.04
CA ASP A 592 0.97 12.71 2.54
C ASP A 592 -0.15 11.68 2.77
N SER A 593 -0.98 11.89 3.81
CA SER A 593 -2.13 11.02 4.09
C SER A 593 -3.13 11.00 2.92
N VAL A 594 -3.58 9.81 2.51
CA VAL A 594 -4.56 9.66 1.44
C VAL A 594 -5.94 10.06 1.94
N GLU A 595 -6.47 11.15 1.40
CA GLU A 595 -7.85 11.59 1.62
C GLU A 595 -8.82 10.63 0.92
N VAL A 596 -9.81 10.17 1.67
CA VAL A 596 -10.89 9.31 1.19
C VAL A 596 -12.20 10.06 1.34
N HIS A 597 -12.88 10.24 0.21
CA HIS A 597 -14.19 10.84 0.16
C HIS A 597 -15.24 9.75 0.38
N CYS A 598 -16.14 9.96 1.33
CA CYS A 598 -17.22 9.06 1.69
C CYS A 598 -18.59 9.68 1.42
N TRP A 599 -19.54 8.83 1.08
CA TRP A 599 -20.95 9.13 1.04
C TRP A 599 -21.65 8.33 2.14
N TRP A 600 -22.37 9.02 3.02
CA TRP A 600 -23.20 8.39 4.05
C TRP A 600 -24.67 8.61 3.71
N SER A 601 -25.50 7.65 4.11
CA SER A 601 -26.95 7.71 3.92
C SER A 601 -27.72 6.97 4.98
N VAL A 602 -28.88 7.52 5.31
CA VAL A 602 -29.90 6.94 6.19
C VAL A 602 -31.12 6.62 5.34
N TRP A 603 -31.56 5.38 5.37
CA TRP A 603 -32.70 4.86 4.61
C TRP A 603 -33.83 4.45 5.54
N GLY A 604 -35.08 4.55 5.06
CA GLY A 604 -36.26 4.04 5.75
C GLY A 604 -37.32 3.55 4.77
N TRP A 605 -38.27 2.75 5.26
CA TRP A 605 -39.36 2.23 4.42
C TRP A 605 -40.30 3.34 3.94
N SER A 606 -40.71 3.24 2.68
CA SER A 606 -41.61 4.20 2.03
C SER A 606 -43.10 3.83 2.06
N GLU A 607 -43.50 2.64 2.55
CA GLU A 607 -44.91 2.23 2.60
C GLU A 607 -45.71 3.17 3.54
N ARG A 608 -46.57 4.12 3.13
CA ARG A 608 -47.15 4.58 1.86
C ARG A 608 -47.07 6.12 1.83
N LEU A 609 -46.74 6.72 0.69
CA LEU A 609 -47.40 7.98 0.29
C LEU A 609 -48.82 7.67 -0.18
#